data_AF-A0A081XWK3-F1
#
_entry.id   AF-A0A081XWK3-F1
#
_cell.length_a   1.000
_cell.length_b   1.000
_cell.length_c   1.000
_cell.angle_alpha   90.00
_cell.angle_beta   90.00
_cell.angle_gamma   90.00
#
_symmetry.space_group_name_H-M   'P 1'
#
loop_
_entity.id
_entity.type
_entity.pdbx_description
1 polymer ?
#
loop_
_entity_poly.entity_id
_entity_poly.type
_entity_poly.pdbx_seq_one_letter_code
_entity_poly.pdbx_strand_id
1 'polypeptide(L)'
;MRASTAAVKSIVAGYRASAGIDVVHDQADLDAGSQPAMPVTVVQQDWGARLGYDAAGVWKAWAPDLDRRLTRAGHFMAEEAPDEVTAAISDLLAR
;
A
#
# COMPACT_ATOMS: atom_id res chain seq x y z
N MET A 1 -4.89 20.41 -18.75
CA MET A 1 -5.51 19.50 -19.74
C MET A 1 -4.48 18.69 -20.56
N ARG A 2 -3.47 19.30 -21.21
CA ARG A 2 -2.46 18.54 -22.00
C ARG A 2 -1.62 17.53 -21.18
N ALA A 3 -1.19 17.90 -19.97
CA ALA A 3 -0.42 17.02 -19.09
C ALA A 3 -1.17 15.72 -18.75
N SER A 4 -2.46 15.82 -18.39
CA SER A 4 -3.30 14.66 -18.07
C SER A 4 -3.49 13.73 -19.26
N THR A 5 -3.73 14.26 -20.47
CA THR A 5 -3.86 13.43 -21.68
C THR A 5 -2.55 12.73 -22.05
N ALA A 6 -1.41 13.42 -21.91
CA ALA A 6 -0.11 12.82 -22.18
C ALA A 6 0.23 11.67 -21.21
N ALA A 7 -0.32 11.68 -20.00
CA ALA A 7 -0.11 10.64 -19.00
C ALA A 7 -0.88 9.34 -19.27
N VAL A 8 -1.93 9.36 -20.12
CA VAL A 8 -2.81 8.20 -20.34
C VAL A 8 -2.03 6.95 -20.72
N LYS A 9 -1.08 7.04 -21.65
CA LYS A 9 -0.27 5.88 -22.07
C LYS A 9 0.51 5.28 -20.90
N SER A 10 1.06 6.13 -20.03
CA SER A 10 1.83 5.72 -18.85
C SER A 10 0.93 5.07 -17.80
N ILE A 11 -0.22 5.67 -17.50
CA ILE A 11 -1.20 5.13 -16.53
C ILE A 11 -1.67 3.74 -16.99
N VAL A 12 -2.08 3.60 -18.25
CA VAL A 12 -2.54 2.32 -18.79
C VAL A 12 -1.40 1.29 -18.79
N ALA A 13 -0.16 1.70 -19.06
CA ALA A 13 0.98 0.79 -18.96
C ALA A 13 1.21 0.30 -17.53
N GLY A 14 1.03 1.15 -16.51
CA GLY A 14 1.06 0.76 -15.10
C GLY A 14 0.05 -0.35 -14.79
N TYR A 15 -1.22 -0.15 -15.17
CA TYR A 15 -2.24 -1.18 -14.97
C TYR A 15 -1.95 -2.50 -15.70
N ARG A 16 -1.37 -2.45 -16.92
CA ARG A 16 -0.98 -3.69 -17.62
C ARG A 16 0.16 -4.42 -16.90
N ALA A 17 1.11 -3.68 -16.33
CA ALA A 17 2.20 -4.28 -15.56
C ALA A 17 1.65 -4.95 -14.28
N SER A 18 0.76 -4.26 -13.57
CA SER A 18 0.16 -4.77 -12.32
C SER A 18 -0.79 -5.95 -12.52
N ALA A 19 -1.31 -6.15 -13.73
CA ALA A 19 -2.07 -7.33 -14.12
C ALA A 19 -1.21 -8.45 -14.75
N GLY A 20 0.12 -8.28 -14.78
CA GLY A 20 1.04 -9.17 -15.49
C GLY A 20 2.38 -9.30 -14.77
N ILE A 21 3.39 -8.57 -15.24
CA ILE A 21 4.78 -8.76 -14.79
C ILE A 21 4.98 -8.49 -13.30
N ASP A 22 4.25 -7.54 -12.70
CA ASP A 22 4.39 -7.25 -11.27
C ASP A 22 3.97 -8.48 -10.43
N VAL A 23 2.93 -9.21 -10.84
CA VAL A 23 2.48 -10.44 -10.16
C VAL A 23 3.55 -11.54 -10.24
N VAL A 24 4.27 -11.63 -11.37
CA VAL A 24 5.36 -12.61 -11.52
C VAL A 24 6.51 -12.29 -10.56
N HIS A 25 6.83 -11.00 -10.41
CA HIS A 25 7.87 -10.57 -9.47
C HIS A 25 7.45 -10.78 -8.02
N ASP A 26 6.22 -10.38 -7.65
CA ASP A 26 5.69 -10.57 -6.30
C ASP A 26 5.66 -12.06 -5.92
N GLN A 27 5.23 -12.94 -6.84
CA GLN A 27 5.23 -14.38 -6.59
C GLN A 27 6.64 -14.94 -6.39
N ALA A 28 7.61 -14.49 -7.19
CA ALA A 28 9.00 -14.93 -7.04
C ALA A 28 9.58 -14.52 -5.67
N ASP A 29 9.25 -13.32 -5.18
CA ASP A 29 9.65 -12.87 -3.84
C ASP A 29 8.95 -13.65 -2.73
N LEU A 30 7.66 -13.96 -2.88
CA LEU A 30 6.94 -14.82 -1.94
C LEU A 30 7.52 -16.24 -1.89
N ASP A 31 7.82 -16.84 -3.04
CA ASP A 31 8.41 -18.17 -3.13
C ASP A 31 9.82 -18.23 -2.51
N ALA A 32 10.57 -17.12 -2.62
CA ALA A 32 11.87 -16.95 -1.98
C ALA A 32 11.78 -16.63 -0.48
N GLY A 33 10.60 -16.29 0.04
CA GLY A 33 10.42 -15.80 1.40
C GLY A 33 11.04 -14.42 1.63
N SER A 34 11.19 -13.62 0.58
CA SER A 34 11.70 -12.25 0.65
C SER A 34 10.80 -11.38 1.54
N GLN A 35 11.41 -10.61 2.43
CA GLN A 35 10.70 -9.66 3.30
C GLN A 35 11.45 -8.31 3.35
N PRO A 36 10.74 -7.18 3.50
CA PRO A 36 11.38 -5.90 3.73
C PRO A 36 12.22 -5.93 5.01
N ALA A 37 13.48 -5.53 4.92
CA ALA A 37 14.41 -5.53 6.06
C ALA A 37 14.21 -4.36 7.03
N MET A 38 13.39 -3.37 6.64
CA MET A 38 13.08 -2.17 7.42
C MET A 38 11.68 -2.25 8.05
N PRO A 39 11.40 -1.44 9.09
CA PRO A 39 10.06 -1.33 9.66
C PRO A 39 9.01 -0.97 8.61
N VAL A 40 7.84 -1.60 8.68
CA VAL A 40 6.71 -1.32 7.78
C VAL A 40 5.52 -0.81 8.60
N THR A 41 4.92 0.28 8.11
CA THR A 41 3.65 0.81 8.62
C THR A 41 2.64 0.88 7.50
N VAL A 42 1.43 0.37 7.72
CA VAL A 42 0.32 0.44 6.76
C VAL A 42 -0.83 1.24 7.37
N VAL A 43 -1.17 2.35 6.72
CA VAL A 43 -2.36 3.16 7.01
C VAL A 43 -3.43 2.84 5.97
N GLN A 44 -4.60 2.38 6.39
CA GLN A 44 -5.67 1.99 5.48
C GLN A 44 -7.05 2.07 6.13
N GLN A 45 -8.12 2.03 5.33
CA GLN A 45 -9.48 1.89 5.84
C GLN A 45 -9.69 0.52 6.49
N ASP A 46 -10.75 0.40 7.28
CA ASP A 46 -11.17 -0.88 7.86
C ASP A 46 -11.87 -1.76 6.82
N TRP A 47 -11.07 -2.32 5.92
CA TRP A 47 -11.56 -3.24 4.89
C TRP A 47 -12.06 -4.57 5.46
N GLY A 48 -11.58 -4.98 6.63
CA GLY A 48 -12.11 -6.17 7.31
C GLY A 48 -13.57 -5.99 7.67
N ALA A 49 -13.92 -4.85 8.28
CA ALA A 49 -15.30 -4.51 8.57
C ALA A 49 -16.14 -4.25 7.30
N ARG A 50 -15.54 -3.70 6.23
CA ARG A 50 -16.27 -3.26 5.04
C ARG A 50 -16.48 -4.35 3.99
N LEU A 51 -15.52 -5.25 3.83
CA LEU A 51 -15.47 -6.24 2.74
C LEU A 51 -15.23 -7.67 3.24
N GLY A 52 -15.03 -7.88 4.54
CA GLY A 52 -14.90 -9.21 5.14
C GLY A 52 -13.59 -9.93 4.83
N TYR A 53 -12.55 -9.24 4.33
CA TYR A 53 -11.24 -9.85 4.08
C TYR A 53 -10.19 -9.43 5.12
N ASP A 54 -9.29 -10.36 5.46
CA ASP A 54 -8.20 -10.11 6.40
C ASP A 54 -7.04 -9.35 5.75
N ALA A 55 -7.22 -8.03 5.65
CA ALA A 55 -6.19 -7.15 5.11
C ALA A 55 -4.88 -7.18 5.92
N ALA A 56 -4.96 -7.41 7.24
CA ALA A 56 -3.77 -7.52 8.07
C ALA A 56 -3.00 -8.81 7.77
N GLY A 57 -3.71 -9.93 7.61
CA GLY A 57 -3.13 -11.21 7.22
C GLY A 57 -2.39 -11.14 5.89
N VAL A 58 -2.95 -10.45 4.90
CA VAL A 58 -2.28 -10.22 3.60
C VAL A 58 -0.95 -9.50 3.78
N TRP A 59 -0.92 -8.40 4.54
CA TRP A 59 0.33 -7.66 4.78
C TRP A 59 1.33 -8.42 5.65
N LYS A 60 0.87 -9.20 6.63
CA LYS A 60 1.75 -9.98 7.51
C LYS A 60 2.52 -11.08 6.80
N ALA A 61 2.06 -11.55 5.63
CA ALA A 61 2.84 -12.45 4.79
C ALA A 61 4.16 -11.81 4.32
N TRP A 62 4.16 -10.49 4.14
CA TRP A 62 5.31 -9.71 3.66
C TRP A 62 6.09 -9.06 4.79
N ALA A 63 5.40 -8.55 5.80
CA ALA A 63 5.99 -7.84 6.93
C ALA A 63 5.42 -8.39 8.26
N PRO A 64 6.10 -9.37 8.89
CA PRO A 64 5.61 -9.98 10.12
C PRO A 64 5.46 -8.99 11.30
N ASP A 65 6.37 -8.02 11.40
CA ASP A 65 6.35 -6.92 12.40
C ASP A 65 5.59 -5.68 11.88
N LEU A 66 4.37 -5.91 11.37
CA LEU A 66 3.54 -4.85 10.80
C LEU A 66 2.96 -3.92 11.87
N ASP A 67 3.23 -2.62 11.76
CA ASP A 67 2.41 -1.58 12.40
C ASP A 67 1.23 -1.23 11.49
N ARG A 68 0.03 -1.70 11.84
CA ARG A 68 -1.19 -1.42 11.09
C ARG A 68 -1.99 -0.33 11.80
N ARG A 69 -2.32 0.72 11.05
CA ARG A 69 -3.15 1.84 11.51
C ARG A 69 -4.41 1.95 10.65
N LEU A 70 -5.55 2.13 11.30
CA LEU A 70 -6.82 2.33 10.62
C LEU A 70 -7.14 3.81 10.51
N THR A 71 -7.52 4.26 9.33
CA THR A 71 -8.00 5.62 9.10
C THR A 71 -9.49 5.67 8.80
N ARG A 72 -10.12 6.81 9.13
CA ARG A 72 -11.48 7.14 8.70
C ARG A 72 -11.52 7.89 7.37
N ALA A 73 -10.39 8.40 6.90
CA ALA A 73 -10.28 9.08 5.62
C ALA A 73 -10.48 8.12 4.44
N GLY A 74 -10.91 8.66 3.30
CA GLY A 74 -11.02 7.95 2.03
C GLY A 74 -9.67 7.61 1.42
N HIS A 75 -9.69 7.18 0.15
CA HIS A 75 -8.49 6.75 -0.57
C HIS A 75 -7.43 7.86 -0.63
N PHE A 76 -7.85 9.12 -0.64
CA PHE A 76 -6.97 10.29 -0.67
C PHE A 76 -6.66 10.78 0.75
N MET A 77 -6.32 9.87 1.67
CA MET A 77 -6.08 10.17 3.10
C MET A 77 -5.04 11.25 3.35
N ALA A 78 -4.03 11.39 2.49
CA ALA A 78 -3.04 12.46 2.60
C ALA A 78 -3.63 13.85 2.32
N GLU A 79 -4.69 13.93 1.52
CA GLU A 79 -5.44 15.17 1.24
C GLU A 79 -6.54 15.41 2.28
N GLU A 80 -7.24 14.34 2.69
CA GLU A 80 -8.39 14.41 3.60
C GLU A 80 -7.98 14.55 5.08
N ALA A 81 -6.89 13.90 5.49
CA ALA A 81 -6.38 13.87 6.86
C ALA A 81 -4.84 14.00 6.89
N PRO A 82 -4.28 15.12 6.39
CA PRO A 82 -2.83 15.30 6.26
C PRO A 82 -2.07 15.18 7.59
N ASP A 83 -2.66 15.66 8.68
CA ASP A 83 -2.05 15.59 10.02
C ASP A 83 -1.90 14.15 10.51
N GLU A 84 -2.93 13.32 10.26
CA GLU A 84 -2.92 11.88 10.61
C GLU A 84 -1.81 11.15 9.83
N VAL A 85 -1.73 11.39 8.53
CA VAL A 85 -0.72 10.76 7.66
C VAL A 85 0.68 11.22 8.02
N THR A 86 0.88 12.52 8.27
CA THR A 86 2.19 13.09 8.63
C THR A 86 2.67 12.58 9.98
N ALA A 87 1.77 12.41 10.95
CA ALA A 87 2.09 11.80 12.23
C ALA A 87 2.52 10.34 12.06
N ALA A 88 1.79 9.55 11.26
CA ALA A 88 2.16 8.15 10.99
C ALA A 88 3.54 8.01 10.33
N ILE A 89 3.88 8.91 9.40
CA ILE A 89 5.22 8.94 8.78
C ILE A 89 6.29 9.33 9.81
N SER A 90 6.02 10.34 10.64
CA SER A 90 6.97 10.80 11.66
C SER A 90 7.27 9.71 12.69
N ASP A 91 6.25 8.97 13.13
CA ASP A 91 6.40 7.82 14.03
C ASP A 91 7.22 6.71 13.37
N LEU A 92 6.98 6.40 12.09
CA LEU A 92 7.74 5.39 11.36
C LEU A 92 9.23 5.76 11.27
N LEU A 93 9.55 7.03 11.02
CA LEU A 93 10.94 7.50 10.92
C LEU A 93 11.68 7.47 12.26
N ALA A 94 10.96 7.46 13.37
CA ALA A 94 11.53 7.37 14.71
C ALA A 94 11.76 5.92 15.19
N ARG A 95 11.36 4.92 14.40
CA ARG A 95 11.50 3.48 14.71
C ARG A 95 12.86 2.92 14.31
#